data_AF-A0A6N7WGX4-F1
#
_entry.id   AF-A0A6N7WGX4-F1
#
_cell.length_a   1.000
_cell.length_b   1.000
_cell.length_c   1.000
_cell.angle_alpha   90.00
_cell.angle_beta   90.00
_cell.angle_gamma   90.00
#
_symmetry.space_group_name_H-M   'P 1'
#
loop_
_entity.id
_entity.type
_entity.pdbx_description
1 polymer ?
#
loop_
_entity_poly.entity_id
_entity_poly.type
_entity_poly.pdbx_seq_one_letter_code
_entity_poly.pdbx_strand_id
1 'polypeptide(L)'
;MPLAATRAPYTLFIVDDDMPLNPREDYDCLGKMVCWPGRYILGEKHDFSDPCDFLEELLFSEYSSKHDRNNPVFEFLKSGKARYARLEYNRSTREWELKEIQNWASESDWYVSSSYAASLKDNVPDWFLHDCLSALHNDELFSLVEQMEGMVILPLYLYDHSGITMNTTGFSCPWDSSQVGWIYADKKRIEAEYGKVTPETMEKARQVLEGEVKSYDYFLTGQCYGFQLFREDVEVDSCWGFLGEIRDVQDAVKECLPEDCDPAIVELLQFRYEELDIDEYLEELREETEGLDCEAG
;
A
#
# COMPACT_ATOMS: atom_id res chain seq x y z
N MET A 1 12.93 -10.68 -17.76
CA MET A 1 14.01 -11.10 -18.67
C MET A 1 14.72 -12.27 -18.02
N PRO A 2 14.97 -13.36 -18.74
CA PRO A 2 15.34 -14.64 -18.15
C PRO A 2 16.80 -14.70 -17.70
N LEU A 3 17.04 -15.40 -16.59
CA LEU A 3 18.37 -15.79 -16.12
C LEU A 3 18.50 -17.31 -16.23
N ALA A 4 19.70 -17.78 -16.61
CA ALA A 4 20.00 -19.20 -16.71
C ALA A 4 21.34 -19.53 -16.03
N ALA A 5 21.43 -20.71 -15.43
CA ALA A 5 22.64 -21.26 -14.85
C ALA A 5 22.67 -22.78 -15.00
N THR A 6 23.84 -23.32 -15.32
CA THR A 6 24.05 -24.77 -15.38
C THR A 6 25.11 -25.19 -14.38
N ARG A 7 24.77 -26.20 -13.58
CA ARG A 7 25.69 -26.91 -12.69
C ARG A 7 25.26 -28.37 -12.68
N ALA A 8 25.95 -29.17 -13.50
CA ALA A 8 25.61 -30.57 -13.72
C ALA A 8 25.31 -31.31 -12.40
N PRO A 9 24.20 -32.07 -12.33
CA PRO A 9 23.30 -32.42 -13.43
C PRO A 9 22.15 -31.42 -13.68
N TYR A 10 22.16 -30.26 -13.02
CA TYR A 10 21.04 -29.32 -13.00
C TYR A 10 21.25 -28.10 -13.90
N THR A 11 20.15 -27.63 -14.49
CA THR A 11 20.02 -26.35 -15.17
C THR A 11 18.86 -25.57 -14.54
N LEU A 12 19.12 -24.36 -14.06
CA LEU A 12 18.14 -23.50 -13.40
C LEU A 12 17.84 -22.29 -14.28
N PHE A 13 16.55 -22.01 -14.42
CA PHE A 13 16.05 -20.79 -15.05
C PHE A 13 15.25 -19.97 -14.04
N ILE A 14 15.44 -18.65 -14.06
CA ILE A 14 14.49 -17.70 -13.47
C ILE A 14 13.91 -16.90 -14.64
N VAL A 15 12.60 -16.91 -14.78
CA VAL A 15 11.87 -16.33 -15.90
C VAL A 15 10.80 -15.37 -15.39
N ASP A 16 10.34 -14.46 -16.27
CA ASP A 16 9.23 -13.57 -15.91
C ASP A 16 7.94 -14.41 -15.79
N ASP A 17 7.10 -14.03 -14.84
CA ASP A 17 5.75 -14.58 -14.72
C ASP A 17 4.81 -13.80 -15.64
N ASP A 18 4.32 -14.46 -16.69
CA ASP A 18 3.38 -13.89 -17.67
C ASP A 18 1.93 -13.83 -17.14
N MET A 19 1.64 -14.55 -16.05
CA MET A 19 0.32 -14.59 -15.42
C MET A 19 0.42 -14.36 -13.90
N PRO A 20 1.03 -13.24 -13.47
CA PRO A 20 1.25 -13.00 -12.06
C PRO A 20 -0.06 -12.70 -11.34
N LEU A 21 -0.19 -13.23 -10.13
CA LEU A 21 -1.30 -12.90 -9.24
C LEU A 21 -1.21 -11.42 -8.82
N ASN A 22 -2.34 -10.73 -8.84
CA ASN A 22 -2.44 -9.34 -8.41
C ASN A 22 -2.57 -9.29 -6.88
N PRO A 23 -1.59 -8.72 -6.15
CA PRO A 23 -1.62 -8.70 -4.68
C PRO A 23 -2.86 -8.03 -4.08
N ARG A 24 -3.55 -7.15 -4.81
CA ARG A 24 -4.77 -6.49 -4.31
C ARG A 24 -6.06 -7.25 -4.59
N GLU A 25 -6.05 -8.20 -5.51
CA GLU A 25 -7.23 -8.98 -5.88
C GLU A 25 -7.14 -10.43 -5.39
N ASP A 26 -5.92 -10.99 -5.38
CA ASP A 26 -5.71 -12.42 -5.17
C ASP A 26 -5.16 -12.77 -3.78
N TYR A 27 -4.63 -11.79 -3.02
CA TYR A 27 -4.04 -12.03 -1.69
C TYR A 27 -4.99 -11.61 -0.55
N ASP A 28 -4.90 -12.28 0.60
CA ASP A 28 -5.58 -11.85 1.83
C ASP A 28 -4.73 -10.78 2.54
N CYS A 29 -4.92 -9.54 2.13
CA CYS A 29 -4.23 -8.39 2.71
C CYS A 29 -4.83 -7.94 4.04
N LEU A 30 -3.98 -7.56 5.00
CA LEU A 30 -4.36 -6.86 6.21
C LEU A 30 -4.95 -5.48 5.86
N GLY A 31 -4.25 -4.74 5.00
CA GLY A 31 -4.60 -3.37 4.63
C GLY A 31 -5.69 -3.28 3.58
N LYS A 32 -6.49 -2.22 3.67
CA LYS A 32 -7.40 -1.77 2.61
C LYS A 32 -6.83 -0.54 1.93
N MET A 33 -6.75 -0.57 0.61
CA MET A 33 -6.23 0.50 -0.22
C MET A 33 -7.39 1.27 -0.87
N VAL A 34 -7.50 2.57 -0.58
CA VAL A 34 -8.56 3.45 -1.09
C VAL A 34 -7.89 4.57 -1.87
N CYS A 35 -8.16 4.64 -3.17
CA CYS A 35 -7.44 5.52 -4.09
C CYS A 35 -8.39 6.24 -5.05
N TRP A 36 -8.05 7.48 -5.41
CA TRP A 36 -8.76 8.28 -6.42
C TRP A 36 -7.91 8.52 -7.69
N PRO A 37 -7.39 7.46 -8.34
CA PRO A 37 -6.57 7.62 -9.54
C PRO A 37 -7.44 7.99 -10.73
N GLY A 38 -7.11 9.09 -11.43
CA GLY A 38 -7.85 9.50 -12.63
C GLY A 38 -7.65 8.58 -13.84
N ARG A 39 -6.52 7.87 -13.94
CA ARG A 39 -6.11 7.09 -15.12
C ARG A 39 -5.99 5.58 -14.90
N TYR A 40 -5.94 5.15 -13.64
CA TYR A 40 -5.65 3.77 -13.25
C TYR A 40 -6.79 3.22 -12.39
N ILE A 41 -6.83 1.92 -12.18
CA ILE A 41 -7.66 1.29 -11.15
C ILE A 41 -6.67 0.76 -10.11
N LEU A 42 -6.58 1.44 -8.97
CA LEU A 42 -5.64 1.10 -7.89
C LEU A 42 -6.43 0.80 -6.62
N GLY A 43 -6.00 -0.22 -5.89
CA GLY A 43 -6.63 -0.63 -4.64
C GLY A 43 -8.05 -1.16 -4.80
N GLU A 44 -8.78 -1.16 -3.69
CA GLU A 44 -10.15 -1.63 -3.61
C GLU A 44 -11.16 -0.61 -4.13
N LYS A 45 -12.24 -1.12 -4.70
CA LYS A 45 -13.38 -0.31 -5.15
C LYS A 45 -14.09 0.33 -3.95
N HIS A 46 -14.45 1.60 -4.11
CA HIS A 46 -15.22 2.38 -3.14
C HIS A 46 -16.13 3.40 -3.83
N ASP A 47 -17.06 3.96 -3.07
CA ASP A 47 -18.05 4.93 -3.56
C ASP A 47 -17.79 6.39 -3.09
N PHE A 48 -16.66 6.64 -2.41
CA PHE A 48 -16.25 7.99 -2.01
C PHE A 48 -15.94 8.86 -3.22
N SER A 49 -16.54 10.06 -3.30
CA SER A 49 -16.32 10.96 -4.44
C SER A 49 -14.98 11.66 -4.34
N ASP A 50 -14.64 12.11 -3.14
CA ASP A 50 -13.40 12.82 -2.85
C ASP A 50 -12.64 12.21 -1.65
N PRO A 51 -11.32 12.46 -1.52
CA PRO A 51 -10.51 11.98 -0.40
C PRO A 51 -11.04 12.42 0.98
N CYS A 52 -11.61 13.63 1.07
CA CYS A 52 -12.21 14.12 2.32
C CYS A 52 -13.39 13.24 2.75
N ASP A 53 -14.28 12.84 1.83
CA ASP A 53 -15.46 12.02 2.15
C ASP A 53 -15.08 10.74 2.91
N PHE A 54 -13.97 10.12 2.51
CA PHE A 54 -13.45 8.92 3.16
C PHE A 54 -12.97 9.19 4.59
N LEU A 55 -12.17 10.24 4.79
CA LEU A 55 -11.68 10.59 6.12
C LEU A 55 -12.81 11.06 7.05
N GLU A 56 -13.77 11.80 6.51
CA GLU A 56 -14.99 12.20 7.21
C GLU A 56 -15.77 10.96 7.66
N GLU A 57 -15.98 9.97 6.79
CA GLU A 57 -16.68 8.74 7.13
C GLU A 57 -15.92 7.93 8.21
N LEU A 58 -14.59 7.86 8.15
CA LEU A 58 -13.79 7.20 9.20
C LEU A 58 -13.99 7.87 10.56
N LEU A 59 -13.91 9.20 10.63
CA LEU A 59 -14.09 9.95 11.87
C LEU A 59 -15.54 9.91 12.36
N PHE A 60 -16.50 10.03 11.44
CA PHE A 60 -17.92 9.99 11.76
C PHE A 60 -18.34 8.62 12.28
N SER A 61 -17.89 7.54 11.63
CA SER A 61 -18.20 6.18 12.06
C SER A 61 -17.66 5.87 13.46
N GLU A 62 -16.50 6.42 13.83
CA GLU A 62 -15.88 6.22 15.14
C GLU A 62 -16.48 7.11 16.24
N TYR A 63 -16.76 8.37 15.95
CA TYR A 63 -17.12 9.40 16.95
C TYR A 63 -18.57 9.89 16.89
N SER A 64 -19.43 9.30 16.05
CA SER A 64 -20.87 9.57 16.06
C SER A 64 -21.49 9.28 17.43
N SER A 65 -22.64 9.89 17.70
CA SER A 65 -23.36 9.82 18.98
C SER A 65 -23.76 8.42 19.43
N LYS A 66 -23.60 7.41 18.57
CA LYS A 66 -23.75 5.98 18.90
C LYS A 66 -22.66 5.48 19.86
N HIS A 67 -21.54 6.18 19.94
CA HIS A 67 -20.37 5.79 20.71
C HIS A 67 -20.23 6.76 21.89
N ASP A 68 -20.44 6.26 23.11
CA ASP A 68 -20.25 7.01 24.37
C ASP A 68 -18.76 7.24 24.63
N ARG A 69 -18.12 8.07 23.80
CA ARG A 69 -16.67 8.30 23.71
C ARG A 69 -16.39 9.79 23.56
N ASN A 70 -15.24 10.21 24.06
CA ASN A 70 -14.80 11.60 23.87
C ASN A 70 -14.49 11.87 22.39
N ASN A 71 -15.05 12.94 21.84
CA ASN A 71 -14.89 13.31 20.44
C ASN A 71 -13.73 14.32 20.28
N PRO A 72 -12.61 13.96 19.62
CA PRO A 72 -11.45 14.83 19.50
C PRO A 72 -11.67 16.00 18.53
N VAL A 73 -12.64 15.91 17.61
CA VAL A 73 -12.93 16.95 16.59
C VAL A 73 -13.33 18.26 17.26
N PHE A 74 -14.18 18.17 18.28
CA PHE A 74 -14.64 19.34 19.03
C PHE A 74 -13.49 20.07 19.74
N GLU A 75 -12.64 19.33 20.44
CA GLU A 75 -11.48 19.89 21.14
C GLU A 75 -10.42 20.40 20.16
N PHE A 76 -10.25 19.76 19.00
CA PHE A 76 -9.38 20.24 17.94
C PHE A 76 -9.82 21.61 17.41
N LEU A 77 -11.10 21.77 17.07
CA LEU A 77 -11.66 23.05 16.61
C LEU A 77 -11.63 24.14 17.69
N LYS A 78 -11.88 23.79 18.96
CA LYS A 78 -11.79 24.73 20.09
C LYS A 78 -10.36 25.15 20.41
N SER A 79 -9.39 24.28 20.15
CA SER A 79 -7.98 24.59 20.42
C SER A 79 -7.42 25.66 19.48
N GLY A 80 -8.11 25.95 18.36
CA GLY A 80 -7.64 26.88 17.33
C GLY A 80 -6.46 26.36 16.52
N LYS A 81 -6.18 25.05 16.57
CA LYS A 81 -5.13 24.40 15.77
C LYS A 81 -5.54 24.20 14.31
N ALA A 82 -6.83 24.09 14.04
CA ALA A 82 -7.35 24.08 12.68
C ALA A 82 -7.12 25.44 12.02
N ARG A 83 -6.57 25.41 10.81
CA ARG A 83 -6.20 26.56 9.98
C ARG A 83 -7.42 27.20 9.35
N TYR A 84 -8.40 26.40 8.94
CA TYR A 84 -9.53 26.86 8.12
C TYR A 84 -10.86 26.88 8.85
N ALA A 85 -10.97 26.19 9.99
CA ALA A 85 -12.17 26.18 10.82
C ALA A 85 -11.82 26.38 12.30
N ARG A 86 -12.74 26.96 13.07
CA ARG A 86 -12.62 27.05 14.53
C ARG A 86 -13.97 27.17 15.20
N LEU A 87 -14.03 26.75 16.45
CA LEU A 87 -15.26 26.87 17.25
C LEU A 87 -15.08 27.93 18.33
N GLU A 88 -15.92 28.97 18.31
CA GLU A 88 -15.86 30.09 19.26
C GLU A 88 -17.14 30.21 20.08
N TYR A 89 -17.01 30.47 21.39
CA TYR A 89 -18.16 30.68 22.26
C TYR A 89 -18.62 32.14 22.22
N ASN A 90 -19.81 32.39 21.67
CA ASN A 90 -20.44 33.70 21.72
C ASN A 90 -21.20 33.88 23.03
N ARG A 91 -20.68 34.76 23.92
CA ARG A 91 -21.28 35.03 25.24
C ARG A 91 -22.63 35.75 25.16
N SER A 92 -22.89 36.49 24.09
CA SER A 92 -24.12 37.28 23.93
C SER A 92 -25.30 36.41 23.56
N THR A 93 -25.11 35.47 22.62
CA THR A 93 -26.13 34.51 22.18
C THR A 93 -26.13 33.23 23.02
N ARG A 94 -25.05 32.96 23.76
CA ARG A 94 -24.82 31.71 24.51
C ARG A 94 -24.83 30.51 23.57
N GLU A 95 -24.11 30.65 22.46
CA GLU A 95 -23.97 29.66 21.40
C GLU A 95 -22.50 29.42 21.08
N TRP A 96 -22.20 28.23 20.58
CA TRP A 96 -20.97 27.91 19.89
C TRP A 96 -21.13 28.26 18.42
N GLU A 97 -20.25 29.11 17.89
CA GLU A 97 -20.20 29.50 16.49
C GLU A 97 -19.07 28.71 15.80
N LEU A 98 -19.41 27.91 14.79
CA LEU A 98 -18.44 27.36 13.85
C LEU A 98 -18.11 28.45 12.85
N LYS A 99 -16.82 28.77 12.77
CA LYS A 99 -16.29 29.78 11.88
C LYS A 99 -15.35 29.16 10.88
N GLU A 100 -15.48 29.57 9.63
CA GLU A 100 -14.67 29.10 8.52
C GLU A 100 -14.03 30.27 7.78
N ILE A 101 -12.94 30.00 7.06
CA ILE A 101 -12.27 30.97 6.18
C ILE A 101 -12.82 30.88 4.76
N GLN A 102 -13.14 32.03 4.17
CA GLN A 102 -13.46 32.15 2.75
C GLN A 102 -12.22 32.54 1.93
N ASN A 103 -11.83 31.71 0.96
CA ASN A 103 -10.59 31.87 0.18
C ASN A 103 -10.73 32.70 -1.12
N TRP A 104 -11.80 33.49 -1.30
CA TRP A 104 -12.09 34.18 -2.57
C TRP A 104 -11.60 35.64 -2.67
N ALA A 105 -11.08 36.23 -1.59
CA ALA A 105 -10.61 37.63 -1.57
C ALA A 105 -9.26 37.78 -0.85
N SER A 106 -8.57 38.88 -1.13
CA SER A 106 -7.24 39.24 -0.58
C SER A 106 -7.20 39.47 0.94
N GLU A 107 -8.33 39.30 1.62
CA GLU A 107 -8.48 39.33 3.08
C GLU A 107 -9.23 38.07 3.51
N SER A 108 -8.61 37.27 4.38
CA SER A 108 -9.21 36.06 4.95
C SER A 108 -10.16 36.43 6.07
N ASP A 109 -11.40 36.74 5.72
CA ASP A 109 -12.44 37.00 6.73
C ASP A 109 -13.08 35.70 7.21
N TRP A 110 -13.15 35.57 8.53
CA TRP A 110 -13.86 34.50 9.21
C TRP A 110 -15.36 34.78 9.15
N TYR A 111 -16.15 33.84 8.64
CA TYR A 111 -17.61 33.92 8.68
C TYR A 111 -18.16 32.82 9.59
N VAL A 112 -19.33 33.07 10.20
CA VAL A 112 -20.05 32.04 10.97
C VAL A 112 -20.81 31.17 9.97
N SER A 113 -20.41 29.91 9.81
CA SER A 113 -21.10 28.96 8.95
C SER A 113 -22.31 28.37 9.65
N SER A 114 -22.16 28.02 10.94
CA SER A 114 -23.20 27.43 11.78
C SER A 114 -23.12 27.90 13.22
N SER A 115 -24.27 27.94 13.91
CA SER A 115 -24.37 28.29 15.33
C SER A 115 -25.14 27.22 16.09
N TYR A 116 -24.69 26.93 17.31
CA TYR A 116 -25.21 25.81 18.10
C TYR A 116 -25.41 26.17 19.56
N ALA A 117 -26.46 25.63 20.19
CA ALA A 117 -26.75 25.91 21.59
C ALA A 117 -25.59 25.49 22.52
N ALA A 118 -25.25 26.34 23.50
CA ALA A 118 -24.22 26.04 24.51
C ALA A 118 -24.46 24.77 25.34
N SER A 119 -25.69 24.25 25.32
CA SER A 119 -26.08 23.03 26.00
C SER A 119 -25.61 21.74 25.32
N LEU A 120 -24.86 21.84 24.20
CA LEU A 120 -24.05 20.74 23.68
C LEU A 120 -23.10 20.26 24.80
N LYS A 121 -23.55 19.27 25.56
CA LYS A 121 -22.80 18.62 26.62
C LYS A 121 -22.80 17.12 26.37
N ASP A 122 -21.59 16.56 26.47
CA ASP A 122 -21.20 15.15 26.49
C ASP A 122 -21.61 14.29 25.28
N ASN A 123 -22.78 14.51 24.69
CA ASN A 123 -23.23 13.89 23.43
C ASN A 123 -23.27 14.92 22.30
N VAL A 124 -22.25 14.87 21.45
CA VAL A 124 -22.20 15.62 20.20
C VAL A 124 -23.22 15.03 19.23
N PRO A 125 -24.26 15.76 18.78
CA PRO A 125 -25.21 15.25 17.80
C PRO A 125 -24.53 14.93 16.48
N ASP A 126 -24.98 13.89 15.79
CA ASP A 126 -24.43 13.46 14.50
C ASP A 126 -24.41 14.60 13.47
N TRP A 127 -25.48 15.40 13.40
CA TRP A 127 -25.54 16.55 12.49
C TRP A 127 -24.48 17.63 12.81
N PHE A 128 -24.16 17.83 14.08
CA PHE A 128 -23.10 18.77 14.48
C PHE A 128 -21.73 18.21 14.10
N LEU A 129 -21.52 16.91 14.33
CA LEU A 129 -20.26 16.27 13.97
C LEU A 129 -20.02 16.37 12.46
N HIS A 130 -21.07 16.15 11.66
CA HIS A 130 -21.02 16.32 10.22
C HIS A 130 -20.61 17.75 9.84
N ASP A 131 -21.29 18.77 10.35
CA ASP A 131 -20.93 20.18 10.08
C ASP A 131 -19.48 20.50 10.48
N CYS A 132 -19.00 19.97 11.61
CA CYS A 132 -17.62 20.14 12.05
C CYS A 132 -16.60 19.44 11.14
N LEU A 133 -16.91 18.24 10.67
CA LEU A 133 -16.02 17.47 9.80
C LEU A 133 -15.93 18.11 8.42
N SER A 134 -17.05 18.49 7.82
CA SER A 134 -17.08 19.12 6.49
C SER A 134 -16.45 20.52 6.44
N ALA A 135 -16.21 21.15 7.60
CA ALA A 135 -15.48 22.40 7.70
C ALA A 135 -13.94 22.22 7.72
N LEU A 136 -13.44 20.99 7.93
CA LEU A 136 -12.02 20.70 8.01
C LEU A 136 -11.42 20.36 6.64
N HIS A 137 -10.16 20.73 6.43
CA HIS A 137 -9.42 20.34 5.24
C HIS A 137 -8.84 18.92 5.36
N ASN A 138 -8.51 18.33 4.20
CA ASN A 138 -8.02 16.96 4.07
C ASN A 138 -6.86 16.62 5.02
N ASP A 139 -5.89 17.53 5.20
CA ASP A 139 -4.73 17.30 6.08
C ASP A 139 -5.09 17.39 7.57
N GLU A 140 -6.11 18.17 7.93
CA GLU A 140 -6.64 18.27 9.29
C GLU A 140 -7.47 17.04 9.65
N LEU A 141 -8.32 16.58 8.72
CA LEU A 141 -9.05 15.32 8.83
C LEU A 141 -8.07 14.14 8.97
N PHE A 142 -7.05 14.09 8.13
CA PHE A 142 -6.04 13.04 8.17
C PHE A 142 -5.30 13.01 9.53
N SER A 143 -4.89 14.19 10.03
CA SER A 143 -4.24 14.31 11.35
C SER A 143 -5.10 13.80 12.51
N LEU A 144 -6.43 13.90 12.40
CA LEU A 144 -7.37 13.36 13.38
C LEU A 144 -7.52 11.84 13.24
N VAL A 145 -7.55 11.33 12.00
CA VAL A 145 -7.61 9.88 11.72
C VAL A 145 -6.35 9.18 12.20
N GLU A 146 -5.17 9.77 12.01
CA GLU A 146 -3.89 9.23 12.53
C GLU A 146 -3.86 9.08 14.06
N GLN A 147 -4.69 9.86 14.77
CA GLN A 147 -4.79 9.81 16.23
C GLN A 147 -5.87 8.86 16.73
N MET A 148 -6.65 8.23 15.83
CA MET A 148 -7.69 7.28 16.21
C MET A 148 -7.08 6.03 16.88
N GLU A 149 -7.70 5.61 17.98
CA GLU A 149 -7.25 4.42 18.70
C GLU A 149 -7.42 3.16 17.84
N GLY A 150 -6.32 2.47 17.57
CA GLY A 150 -6.34 1.26 16.75
C GLY A 150 -6.47 1.52 15.25
N MET A 151 -6.18 2.72 14.77
CA MET A 151 -6.05 3.02 13.33
C MET A 151 -4.59 3.07 12.92
N VAL A 152 -4.23 2.32 11.87
CA VAL A 152 -2.98 2.53 11.14
C VAL A 152 -3.35 2.93 9.73
N ILE A 153 -2.93 4.12 9.30
CA ILE A 153 -3.20 4.66 7.97
C ILE A 153 -1.90 5.25 7.41
N LEU A 154 -1.60 4.97 6.14
CA LEU A 154 -0.41 5.48 5.45
C LEU A 154 -0.85 6.13 4.14
N PRO A 155 -0.29 7.30 3.77
CA PRO A 155 -0.53 7.89 2.47
C PRO A 155 0.04 7.00 1.36
N LEU A 156 -0.55 7.05 0.18
CA LEU A 156 -0.06 6.37 -1.01
C LEU A 156 0.32 7.39 -2.06
N TYR A 157 1.55 7.31 -2.54
CA TYR A 157 2.07 8.14 -3.60
C TYR A 157 2.31 7.30 -4.84
N LEU A 158 1.97 7.85 -6.00
CA LEU A 158 2.22 7.25 -7.31
C LEU A 158 3.18 8.14 -8.09
N TYR A 159 4.14 7.54 -8.77
CA TYR A 159 4.99 8.16 -9.79
C TYR A 159 4.66 7.57 -11.15
N ASP A 160 4.33 8.41 -12.12
CA ASP A 160 3.88 8.02 -13.47
C ASP A 160 4.81 8.62 -14.55
N HIS A 161 5.77 7.82 -15.03
CA HIS A 161 6.71 8.23 -16.09
C HIS A 161 7.16 7.02 -16.92
N SER A 162 6.42 6.73 -18.00
CA SER A 162 6.63 5.56 -18.89
C SER A 162 6.34 4.20 -18.23
N GLY A 163 5.64 4.23 -17.10
CA GLY A 163 5.33 3.13 -16.19
C GLY A 163 4.89 3.72 -14.86
N ILE A 164 4.34 2.91 -13.96
CA ILE A 164 3.90 3.36 -12.64
C ILE A 164 4.63 2.63 -11.52
N THR A 165 4.96 3.38 -10.47
CA THR A 165 5.51 2.86 -9.21
C THR A 165 4.89 3.61 -8.05
N MET A 166 4.76 2.96 -6.90
CA MET A 166 4.10 3.52 -5.73
C MET A 166 4.85 3.24 -4.42
N ASN A 167 4.64 4.12 -3.45
CA ASN A 167 5.18 3.95 -2.10
C ASN A 167 4.35 4.72 -1.05
N THR A 168 4.76 4.62 0.21
CA THR A 168 4.11 5.31 1.34
C THR A 168 4.82 6.59 1.80
N THR A 169 5.92 6.98 1.15
CA THR A 169 6.83 8.04 1.63
C THR A 169 6.96 9.23 0.69
N GLY A 170 6.48 9.12 -0.54
CA GLY A 170 6.53 10.15 -1.57
C GLY A 170 7.70 9.98 -2.54
N PHE A 171 7.72 10.86 -3.55
CA PHE A 171 8.80 10.97 -4.52
C PHE A 171 9.31 12.41 -4.57
N SER A 172 10.54 12.60 -5.02
CA SER A 172 11.14 13.94 -5.12
C SER A 172 10.66 14.73 -6.33
N CYS A 173 10.08 14.08 -7.35
CA CYS A 173 9.60 14.73 -8.57
C CYS A 173 8.21 15.35 -8.38
N PRO A 174 8.06 16.68 -8.41
CA PRO A 174 6.76 17.33 -8.15
C PRO A 174 5.78 17.28 -9.33
N TRP A 175 6.23 16.89 -10.53
CA TRP A 175 5.41 16.92 -11.75
C TRP A 175 4.72 15.59 -12.03
N ASP A 176 5.48 14.50 -11.87
CA ASP A 176 5.04 13.16 -12.21
C ASP A 176 4.66 12.34 -10.96
N SER A 177 4.69 12.94 -9.77
CA SER A 177 4.24 12.29 -8.54
C SER A 177 3.14 13.06 -7.81
N SER A 178 2.23 12.29 -7.23
CA SER A 178 1.15 12.83 -6.40
C SER A 178 0.68 11.80 -5.39
N GLN A 179 0.04 12.26 -4.31
CA GLN A 179 -0.70 11.39 -3.42
C GLN A 179 -1.97 10.93 -4.13
N VAL A 180 -2.19 9.62 -4.21
CA VAL A 180 -3.33 9.01 -4.90
C VAL A 180 -4.36 8.39 -3.96
N GLY A 181 -4.04 8.23 -2.68
CA GLY A 181 -4.94 7.60 -1.72
C GLY A 181 -4.28 7.28 -0.39
N TRP A 182 -4.83 6.27 0.29
CA TRP A 182 -4.32 5.72 1.54
C TRP A 182 -4.47 4.21 1.59
N ILE A 183 -3.56 3.57 2.31
CA ILE A 183 -3.72 2.20 2.81
C ILE A 183 -3.98 2.25 4.31
N TYR A 184 -4.94 1.50 4.81
CA TYR A 184 -5.27 1.49 6.24
C TYR A 184 -5.68 0.13 6.78
N ALA A 185 -5.50 -0.05 8.09
CA ALA A 185 -6.05 -1.14 8.88
C ALA A 185 -6.77 -0.55 10.10
N ASP A 186 -8.05 -0.85 10.24
CA ASP A 186 -8.86 -0.39 11.37
C ASP A 186 -8.67 -1.29 12.61
N LYS A 187 -9.22 -0.82 13.74
CA LYS A 187 -9.11 -1.51 15.02
C LYS A 187 -9.61 -2.96 14.94
N LYS A 188 -10.71 -3.19 14.23
CA LYS A 188 -11.31 -4.53 14.12
C LYS A 188 -10.40 -5.47 13.34
N ARG A 189 -9.78 -5.00 12.26
CA ARG A 189 -8.86 -5.80 11.44
C ARG A 189 -7.58 -6.12 12.19
N ILE A 190 -7.01 -5.14 12.89
CA ILE A 190 -5.83 -5.35 13.74
C ILE A 190 -6.14 -6.31 14.89
N GLU A 191 -7.32 -6.20 15.51
CA GLU A 191 -7.73 -7.10 16.59
C GLU A 191 -7.97 -8.53 16.10
N ALA A 192 -8.53 -8.68 14.89
CA ALA A 192 -8.74 -9.98 14.28
C ALA A 192 -7.42 -10.70 13.97
N GLU A 193 -6.40 -9.97 13.51
CA GLU A 193 -5.11 -10.55 13.11
C GLU A 193 -4.18 -10.79 14.32
N TYR A 194 -4.05 -9.81 15.21
CA TYR A 194 -3.02 -9.82 16.26
C TYR A 194 -3.59 -9.88 17.69
N GLY A 195 -4.91 -9.90 17.85
CA GLY A 195 -5.56 -9.92 19.16
C GLY A 195 -5.72 -8.54 19.78
N LYS A 196 -5.00 -8.21 20.86
CA LYS A 196 -5.22 -6.92 21.54
C LYS A 196 -4.46 -5.80 20.82
N VAL A 197 -5.12 -4.67 20.56
CA VAL A 197 -4.42 -3.45 20.12
C VAL A 197 -3.42 -2.97 21.18
N THR A 198 -2.15 -2.98 20.81
CA THR A 198 -1.01 -2.49 21.59
C THR A 198 -0.05 -1.74 20.66
N PRO A 199 0.88 -0.92 21.19
CA PRO A 199 1.89 -0.26 20.35
C PRO A 199 2.69 -1.25 19.47
N GLU A 200 2.95 -2.46 19.97
CA GLU A 200 3.65 -3.51 19.21
C GLU A 200 2.81 -4.02 18.03
N THR A 201 1.52 -4.31 18.24
CA THR A 201 0.64 -4.79 17.17
C THR A 201 0.34 -3.70 16.14
N MET A 202 0.28 -2.44 16.57
CA MET A 202 0.15 -1.29 15.68
C MET A 202 1.39 -1.12 14.79
N GLU A 203 2.58 -1.29 15.36
CA GLU A 203 3.82 -1.24 14.59
C GLU A 203 3.94 -2.42 13.62
N LYS A 204 3.54 -3.63 14.02
CA LYS A 204 3.45 -4.79 13.11
C LYS A 204 2.50 -4.51 11.96
N ALA A 205 1.30 -3.99 12.25
CA ALA A 205 0.34 -3.62 11.22
C ALA A 205 0.94 -2.58 10.26
N ARG A 206 1.63 -1.54 10.76
CA ARG A 206 2.32 -0.54 9.92
C ARG A 206 3.34 -1.18 8.98
N GLN A 207 4.18 -2.07 9.48
CA GLN A 207 5.18 -2.78 8.68
C GLN A 207 4.53 -3.67 7.62
N VAL A 208 3.41 -4.32 7.95
CA VAL A 208 2.64 -5.10 6.98
C VAL A 208 2.03 -4.21 5.91
N LEU A 209 1.46 -3.05 6.25
CA LEU A 209 0.94 -2.11 5.26
C LEU A 209 2.04 -1.62 4.31
N GLU A 210 3.22 -1.28 4.83
CA GLU A 210 4.39 -0.91 4.01
C GLU A 210 4.82 -2.05 3.08
N GLY A 211 4.82 -3.28 3.60
CA GLY A 211 5.12 -4.49 2.83
C GLY A 211 4.10 -4.78 1.72
N GLU A 212 2.81 -4.63 2.00
CA GLU A 212 1.74 -4.81 1.00
C GLU A 212 1.84 -3.80 -0.14
N VAL A 213 2.14 -2.54 0.18
CA VAL A 213 2.39 -1.51 -0.84
C VAL A 213 3.62 -1.86 -1.66
N LYS A 214 4.68 -2.36 -1.03
CA LYS A 214 5.90 -2.80 -1.73
C LYS A 214 5.66 -4.00 -2.64
N SER A 215 4.90 -5.01 -2.20
CA SER A 215 4.52 -6.14 -3.03
C SER A 215 3.64 -5.73 -4.20
N TYR A 216 2.71 -4.80 -3.98
CA TYR A 216 1.90 -4.26 -5.06
C TYR A 216 2.73 -3.43 -6.04
N ASP A 217 3.71 -2.66 -5.56
CA ASP A 217 4.66 -1.96 -6.42
C ASP A 217 5.44 -2.92 -7.32
N TYR A 218 5.96 -4.04 -6.78
CA TYR A 218 6.61 -5.07 -7.60
C TYR A 218 5.69 -5.62 -8.70
N PHE A 219 4.41 -5.83 -8.39
CA PHE A 219 3.43 -6.23 -9.40
C PHE A 219 3.24 -5.13 -10.47
N LEU A 220 3.10 -3.87 -10.06
CA LEU A 220 2.92 -2.73 -10.97
C LEU A 220 4.12 -2.50 -11.90
N THR A 221 5.34 -2.79 -11.42
CA THR A 221 6.59 -2.64 -12.18
C THR A 221 6.97 -3.90 -12.97
N GLY A 222 6.16 -4.97 -12.91
CA GLY A 222 6.41 -6.22 -13.63
C GLY A 222 7.55 -7.06 -13.05
N GLN A 223 7.89 -6.86 -11.78
CA GLN A 223 8.91 -7.62 -11.06
C GLN A 223 8.32 -8.93 -10.50
N CYS A 224 7.77 -9.73 -11.40
CA CYS A 224 7.10 -10.99 -11.13
C CYS A 224 7.85 -12.13 -11.80
N TYR A 225 8.17 -13.19 -11.05
CA TYR A 225 9.05 -14.25 -11.52
C TYR A 225 8.58 -15.64 -11.12
N GLY A 226 9.04 -16.62 -11.89
CA GLY A 226 9.07 -18.03 -11.51
C GLY A 226 10.44 -18.64 -11.76
N PHE A 227 10.65 -19.84 -11.22
CA PHE A 227 11.81 -20.65 -11.56
C PHE A 227 11.39 -21.98 -12.15
N GLN A 228 12.25 -22.51 -13.02
CA GLN A 228 12.16 -23.87 -13.54
C GLN A 228 13.53 -24.54 -13.38
N LEU A 229 13.53 -25.72 -12.79
CA LEU A 229 14.73 -26.52 -12.55
C LEU A 229 14.66 -27.78 -13.40
N PHE A 230 15.67 -27.97 -14.23
CA PHE A 230 15.83 -29.13 -15.09
C PHE A 230 16.97 -30.00 -14.57
N ARG A 231 16.80 -31.31 -14.66
CA ARG A 231 17.88 -32.27 -14.54
C ARG A 231 18.09 -32.90 -15.91
N GLU A 232 19.22 -32.60 -16.53
CA GLU A 232 19.40 -32.82 -17.97
C GLU A 232 18.28 -32.09 -18.73
N ASP A 233 17.38 -32.81 -19.41
CA ASP A 233 16.30 -32.23 -20.23
C ASP A 233 14.92 -32.40 -19.58
N VAL A 234 14.86 -32.91 -18.35
CA VAL A 234 13.58 -33.15 -17.66
C VAL A 234 13.38 -32.08 -16.61
N GLU A 235 12.29 -31.32 -16.73
CA GLU A 235 11.84 -30.42 -15.66
C GLU A 235 11.52 -31.26 -14.43
N VAL A 236 12.27 -31.03 -13.34
CA VAL A 236 12.12 -31.75 -12.08
C VAL A 236 11.40 -30.92 -11.02
N ASP A 237 11.41 -29.60 -11.15
CA ASP A 237 10.74 -28.70 -10.21
C ASP A 237 10.46 -27.34 -10.86
N SER A 238 9.37 -26.70 -10.44
CA SER A 238 9.05 -25.32 -10.82
C SER A 238 8.13 -24.67 -9.80
N CYS A 239 8.34 -23.38 -9.56
CA CYS A 239 7.52 -22.59 -8.66
C CYS A 239 7.40 -21.15 -9.18
N TRP A 240 6.22 -20.56 -9.00
CA TRP A 240 5.84 -19.26 -9.56
C TRP A 240 5.29 -18.34 -8.47
N GLY A 241 5.10 -17.05 -8.79
CA GLY A 241 4.57 -16.05 -7.86
C GLY A 241 5.60 -15.35 -6.98
N PHE A 242 6.88 -15.36 -7.39
CA PHE A 242 7.91 -14.57 -6.71
C PHE A 242 7.79 -13.10 -7.10
N LEU A 243 7.58 -12.22 -6.11
CA LEU A 243 7.56 -10.77 -6.29
C LEU A 243 8.79 -10.18 -5.60
N GLY A 244 9.62 -9.41 -6.31
CA GLY A 244 10.80 -8.84 -5.67
C GLY A 244 11.85 -8.26 -6.59
N GLU A 245 12.89 -7.70 -5.98
CA GLU A 245 14.14 -7.49 -6.71
C GLU A 245 14.76 -8.85 -7.04
N ILE A 246 15.45 -8.94 -8.17
CA ILE A 246 15.98 -10.21 -8.66
C ILE A 246 16.89 -10.92 -7.65
N ARG A 247 17.60 -10.17 -6.79
CA ARG A 247 18.44 -10.75 -5.73
C ARG A 247 17.62 -11.41 -4.62
N ASP A 248 16.53 -10.77 -4.20
CA ASP A 248 15.63 -11.33 -3.20
C ASP A 248 14.96 -12.61 -3.75
N VAL A 249 14.61 -12.60 -5.04
CA VAL A 249 14.07 -13.77 -5.75
C VAL A 249 15.09 -14.90 -5.81
N GLN A 250 16.34 -14.60 -6.15
CA GLN A 250 17.43 -15.59 -6.12
C GLN A 250 17.57 -16.24 -4.74
N ASP A 251 17.56 -15.44 -3.67
CA ASP A 251 17.65 -15.97 -2.30
C ASP A 251 16.45 -16.86 -1.95
N ALA A 252 15.23 -16.47 -2.34
CA ALA A 252 14.03 -17.29 -2.15
C ALA A 252 14.06 -18.61 -2.95
N VAL A 253 14.56 -18.57 -4.19
CA VAL A 253 14.73 -19.76 -5.03
C VAL A 253 15.71 -20.75 -4.40
N LYS A 254 16.81 -20.29 -3.78
CA LYS A 254 17.77 -21.17 -3.08
C LYS A 254 17.10 -22.02 -2.01
N GLU A 255 16.11 -21.49 -1.30
CA GLU A 255 15.39 -22.20 -0.24
C GLU A 255 14.40 -23.24 -0.79
N CYS A 256 14.05 -23.15 -2.07
CA CYS A 256 13.13 -24.06 -2.75
C CYS A 256 13.83 -25.21 -3.47
N LEU A 257 15.17 -25.15 -3.65
CA LEU A 257 15.90 -26.17 -4.40
C LEU A 257 15.89 -27.55 -3.70
N PRO A 258 15.82 -28.66 -4.46
CA PRO A 258 15.94 -30.01 -3.91
C PRO A 258 17.24 -30.22 -3.11
N GLU A 259 17.21 -31.09 -2.09
CA GLU A 259 18.36 -31.35 -1.21
C GLU A 259 19.63 -31.84 -1.94
N ASP A 260 19.48 -32.50 -3.09
CA ASP A 260 20.59 -32.98 -3.91
C ASP A 260 21.07 -31.97 -4.96
N CYS A 261 20.42 -30.81 -5.06
CA CYS A 261 20.86 -29.69 -5.90
C CYS A 261 21.79 -28.77 -5.09
N ASP A 262 22.97 -28.46 -5.64
CA ASP A 262 23.90 -27.53 -4.98
C ASP A 262 23.39 -26.09 -5.12
N PRO A 263 23.04 -25.39 -4.03
CA PRO A 263 22.46 -24.05 -4.08
C PRO A 263 23.40 -23.00 -4.67
N ALA A 264 24.70 -23.31 -4.81
CA ALA A 264 25.65 -22.46 -5.52
C ALA A 264 25.28 -22.26 -7.01
N ILE A 265 24.38 -23.07 -7.59
CA ILE A 265 23.85 -22.84 -8.95
C ILE A 265 23.19 -21.46 -9.10
N VAL A 266 22.57 -20.94 -8.04
CA VAL A 266 21.90 -19.64 -8.08
C VAL A 266 22.90 -18.49 -8.23
N GLU A 267 24.10 -18.63 -7.68
CA GLU A 267 25.18 -17.64 -7.82
C GLU A 267 25.78 -17.62 -9.24
N LEU A 268 25.50 -18.65 -10.05
CA LEU A 268 25.95 -18.77 -11.43
C LEU A 268 24.94 -18.21 -12.44
N LEU A 269 23.78 -17.74 -11.98
CA LEU A 269 22.73 -17.20 -12.84
C LEU A 269 23.24 -16.00 -13.64
N GLN A 270 23.15 -16.12 -14.96
CA GLN A 270 23.53 -15.09 -15.90
C GLN A 270 22.33 -14.64 -16.69
N PHE A 271 22.30 -13.33 -16.93
CA PHE A 271 21.30 -12.70 -17.76
C PHE A 271 21.41 -13.15 -19.22
N ARG A 272 20.26 -13.45 -19.84
CA ARG A 272 20.18 -13.82 -21.25
C ARG A 272 19.50 -12.68 -22.02
N TYR A 273 20.20 -12.16 -23.04
CA TYR A 273 19.77 -10.99 -23.82
C TYR A 273 18.83 -11.34 -24.97
N GLU A 274 18.81 -12.61 -25.37
CA GLU A 274 17.92 -13.14 -26.41
C GLU A 274 16.68 -13.75 -25.75
N GLU A 275 15.60 -13.83 -26.50
CA GLU A 275 14.39 -14.54 -26.09
C GLU A 275 14.79 -15.98 -25.76
N LEU A 276 14.70 -16.36 -24.49
CA LEU A 276 15.19 -17.65 -24.04
C LEU A 276 14.18 -18.72 -24.43
N ASP A 277 14.51 -19.49 -25.47
CA ASP A 277 13.92 -20.79 -25.70
C ASP A 277 14.63 -21.81 -24.80
N ILE A 278 13.93 -22.31 -23.78
CA ILE A 278 14.48 -23.27 -22.83
C ILE A 278 14.86 -24.57 -23.53
N ASP A 279 14.06 -25.02 -24.49
CA ASP A 279 14.29 -26.28 -25.20
C ASP A 279 15.55 -26.17 -26.07
N GLU A 280 15.72 -25.06 -26.81
CA GLU A 280 16.93 -24.78 -27.59
C GLU A 280 18.17 -24.68 -26.70
N TYR A 281 18.07 -24.01 -25.54
CA TYR A 281 19.19 -23.89 -24.60
C TYR A 281 19.64 -25.24 -24.02
N LEU A 282 18.69 -26.11 -23.69
CA LEU A 282 18.98 -27.46 -23.20
C LEU A 282 19.58 -28.34 -24.30
N GLU A 283 19.10 -28.19 -25.55
CA GLU A 283 19.66 -28.89 -26.72
C GLU A 283 21.13 -28.46 -26.98
N GLU A 284 21.44 -27.16 -26.96
CA GLU A 284 22.81 -26.65 -27.08
C GLU A 284 23.75 -27.23 -26.01
N LEU A 285 23.32 -27.25 -24.74
CA LEU A 285 24.09 -27.80 -23.63
C LEU A 285 24.37 -29.31 -23.80
N ARG A 286 23.38 -30.05 -24.32
CA ARG A 286 23.52 -31.47 -24.62
C ARG A 286 24.55 -31.69 -25.73
N GLU A 287 24.46 -30.94 -26.83
CA GLU A 287 25.41 -31.03 -27.94
C GLU A 287 26.85 -30.70 -27.51
N GLU A 288 27.05 -29.68 -26.67
CA GLU A 288 28.36 -29.33 -26.11
C GLU A 288 28.93 -30.48 -25.25
N THR A 289 28.09 -31.12 -24.44
CA THR A 289 28.52 -32.21 -23.55
C THR A 289 28.86 -33.48 -24.36
N GLU A 290 28.03 -33.84 -25.35
CA GLU A 290 28.27 -35.00 -26.23
C GLU A 290 29.48 -34.79 -27.16
N GLY A 291 29.73 -33.56 -27.63
CA GLY A 291 30.89 -33.21 -28.45
C GLY A 291 32.22 -33.35 -27.70
N LEU A 292 32.26 -32.99 -26.42
CA LEU A 292 33.44 -33.12 -25.56
C LEU A 292 33.79 -34.60 -25.26
N ASP A 293 32.79 -35.46 -25.10
CA ASP A 293 32.99 -36.89 -24.89
C ASP A 293 33.54 -37.59 -26.17
N CYS A 294 33.25 -37.05 -27.36
CA CYS A 294 33.76 -37.56 -28.63
C CYS A 294 35.23 -37.17 -28.89
N GLU A 295 35.72 -36.05 -28.36
CA GLU A 295 37.11 -35.60 -28.51
C GLU A 295 38.07 -36.19 -27.47
N ALA A 296 37.55 -36.75 -26.37
CA ALA A 296 38.34 -37.35 -25.29
C ALA A 296 38.59 -38.87 -25.46
N GLY A 297 38.12 -39.49 -26.56
CA GLY A 297 38.19 -40.93 -26.86
C GLY A 297 39.40 -41.39 -27.68
#